data_AF-A0AAN5D6E3-F1
#
_entry.id   AF-A0AAN5D6E3-F1
#
_cell.length_a   1.000
_cell.length_b   1.000
_cell.length_c   1.000
_cell.angle_alpha   90.00
_cell.angle_beta   90.00
_cell.angle_gamma   90.00
#
_symmetry.space_group_name_H-M   'P 1'
#
loop_
_entity.id
_entity.type
_entity.pdbx_description
1 polymer ?
#
loop_
_entity_poly.entity_id
_entity_poly.type
_entity_poly.pdbx_seq_one_letter_code
_entity_poly.pdbx_strand_id
1 'polypeptide(L)'
;MDTSTPAGLWMNIDCSEKLPVACIRKANAFVTPTRCLDGPWTEDTIITSPGFPYNASTPCEYFFNVADGKRVEVEIVVLEANSCCDFLVLTDGFLGGHIIANLTGAVTNVTYITSSTNLMRVSWQPNGGVNVMGVAVKSLLGFSYWKFFIPFSDMFHLRYIYAYYILYMKHIRK
;
A
#
# COMPACT_ATOMS: atom_id res chain seq x y z
N MET A 1 17.82 2.03 -54.56
CA MET A 1 17.32 2.26 -53.19
C MET A 1 16.72 0.94 -52.77
N ASP A 2 17.53 0.08 -52.16
CA ASP A 2 17.15 -1.31 -51.88
C ASP A 2 16.32 -1.38 -50.61
N THR A 3 15.12 -1.95 -50.71
CA THR A 3 14.14 -2.14 -49.62
C THR A 3 14.25 -3.52 -48.98
N SER A 4 15.44 -4.13 -48.97
CA SER A 4 15.66 -5.51 -48.50
C SER A 4 16.03 -5.63 -47.01
N THR A 5 15.96 -4.56 -46.22
CA THR A 5 16.07 -4.67 -44.76
C THR A 5 14.68 -4.82 -44.14
N PRO A 6 14.44 -5.83 -43.28
CA PRO A 6 13.20 -5.93 -42.53
C PRO A 6 13.25 -4.91 -41.39
N ALA A 7 13.13 -3.63 -41.72
CA ALA A 7 12.89 -2.59 -40.74
C ALA A 7 11.51 -2.85 -40.11
N GLY A 8 11.50 -3.38 -38.88
CA GLY A 8 10.29 -3.50 -38.06
C GLY A 8 9.78 -4.92 -37.80
N LEU A 9 10.65 -5.93 -37.73
CA LEU A 9 10.26 -7.21 -37.12
C LEU A 9 10.10 -7.01 -35.60
N TRP A 10 8.92 -7.35 -35.08
CA TRP A 10 8.70 -7.43 -33.63
C TRP A 10 9.59 -8.53 -33.06
N MET A 11 10.63 -8.15 -32.32
CA MET A 11 11.53 -9.09 -31.66
C MET A 11 11.18 -9.18 -30.18
N ASN A 12 11.01 -10.41 -29.70
CA ASN A 12 10.70 -10.67 -28.29
C ASN A 12 12.03 -10.71 -27.51
N ILE A 13 12.58 -9.53 -27.21
CA ILE A 13 13.85 -9.33 -26.52
C ILE A 13 13.60 -9.10 -25.02
N ASP A 14 14.42 -9.67 -24.14
CA ASP A 14 14.35 -9.37 -22.71
C ASP A 14 14.87 -7.96 -22.43
N CYS A 15 14.00 -7.11 -21.87
CA CYS A 15 14.36 -5.75 -21.45
C CYS A 15 15.37 -5.69 -20.29
N SER A 16 15.76 -6.82 -19.70
CA SER A 16 16.86 -6.88 -18.72
C SER A 16 18.26 -6.84 -19.37
N GLU A 17 18.37 -6.94 -20.69
CA GLU A 17 19.64 -6.81 -21.40
C GLU A 17 19.98 -5.34 -21.72
N LYS A 18 21.28 -5.03 -21.89
CA LYS A 18 21.74 -3.68 -22.29
C LYS A 18 21.41 -3.45 -23.77
N LEU A 19 20.29 -2.80 -24.02
CA LEU A 19 19.84 -2.48 -25.37
C LEU A 19 20.20 -1.04 -25.74
N PRO A 20 20.53 -0.75 -27.02
CA PRO A 20 20.81 0.61 -27.52
C PRO A 20 19.53 1.46 -27.67
N VAL A 21 18.37 0.92 -27.29
CA VAL A 21 17.05 1.56 -27.38
C VAL A 21 16.27 1.29 -26.10
N ALA A 22 15.31 2.18 -25.77
CA ALA A 22 14.42 2.00 -24.63
C ALA A 22 13.51 0.77 -24.85
N CYS A 23 13.68 -0.25 -24.02
CA CYS A 23 12.81 -1.43 -24.02
C CYS A 23 11.65 -1.20 -23.06
N ILE A 24 10.43 -1.13 -23.59
CA ILE A 24 9.22 -1.10 -22.78
C ILE A 24 8.70 -2.53 -22.69
N ARG A 25 8.73 -3.11 -21.49
CA ARG A 25 7.94 -4.33 -21.23
C ARG A 25 6.49 -3.95 -21.51
N LYS A 26 5.77 -4.74 -22.32
CA LYS A 26 4.30 -4.71 -22.28
C LYS A 26 3.94 -4.84 -20.82
N ALA A 27 3.38 -3.79 -20.22
CA ALA A 27 2.72 -3.94 -18.94
C ALA A 27 1.76 -5.11 -19.15
N ASN A 28 1.96 -6.21 -18.41
CA ASN A 28 0.97 -7.28 -18.38
C ASN A 28 -0.38 -6.58 -18.31
N ALA A 29 -1.26 -6.86 -19.28
CA ALA A 29 -2.54 -6.16 -19.40
C ALA A 29 -3.11 -6.08 -17.99
N PHE A 30 -3.13 -4.86 -17.44
CA PHE A 30 -3.52 -4.65 -16.06
C PHE A 30 -4.95 -5.14 -16.04
N VAL A 31 -5.17 -6.34 -15.47
CA VAL A 31 -6.51 -6.93 -15.43
C VAL A 31 -7.26 -6.03 -14.49
N THR A 32 -7.99 -5.09 -15.08
CA THR A 32 -8.77 -4.14 -14.32
C THR A 32 -9.80 -4.98 -13.57
N PRO A 33 -9.81 -4.96 -12.22
CA PRO A 33 -10.80 -5.73 -11.50
C PRO A 33 -12.17 -5.24 -11.99
N THR A 34 -13.03 -6.16 -12.45
CA THR A 34 -14.37 -5.78 -12.93
C THR A 34 -15.38 -5.75 -11.79
N ARG A 35 -14.97 -6.25 -10.61
CA ARG A 35 -15.76 -6.38 -9.40
C ARG A 35 -14.90 -6.02 -8.20
N CYS A 36 -15.54 -5.70 -7.08
CA CYS A 36 -14.85 -5.57 -5.81
C CYS A 36 -14.18 -6.91 -5.50
N LEU A 37 -12.89 -6.86 -5.20
CA LEU A 37 -12.18 -8.00 -4.66
C LEU A 37 -12.54 -8.09 -3.18
N ASP A 38 -12.91 -9.29 -2.73
CA ASP A 38 -13.15 -9.58 -1.32
C ASP A 38 -11.91 -10.28 -0.74
N GLY A 39 -11.50 -9.85 0.46
CA GLY A 39 -10.29 -10.34 1.13
C GLY A 39 -10.33 -11.83 1.47
N PRO A 40 -9.18 -12.41 1.89
CA PRO A 40 -8.19 -11.78 2.77
C PRO A 40 -7.08 -10.99 2.07
N TRP A 41 -6.66 -9.88 2.68
CA TRP A 41 -5.59 -9.02 2.18
C TRP A 41 -4.27 -9.31 2.86
N THR A 42 -3.24 -9.55 2.08
CA THR A 42 -1.86 -9.66 2.56
C THR A 42 -1.20 -8.28 2.66
N GLU A 43 -0.26 -8.14 3.58
CA GLU A 43 0.57 -6.93 3.72
C GLU A 43 1.28 -6.61 2.38
N ASP A 44 1.52 -5.33 2.13
CA ASP A 44 2.14 -4.78 0.91
C ASP A 44 1.45 -5.12 -0.43
N THR A 45 0.22 -5.64 -0.38
CA THR A 45 -0.54 -5.96 -1.60
C THR A 45 -1.33 -4.74 -2.07
N ILE A 46 -1.13 -4.35 -3.33
CA ILE A 46 -1.86 -3.24 -3.95
C ILE A 46 -3.26 -3.73 -4.36
N ILE A 47 -4.26 -3.06 -3.81
CA ILE A 47 -5.68 -3.28 -4.07
C ILE A 47 -6.21 -2.06 -4.81
N THR A 48 -6.96 -2.28 -5.87
CA THR A 48 -7.46 -1.21 -6.74
C THR A 48 -8.97 -1.24 -6.87
N SER A 49 -9.57 -0.08 -7.12
CA SER A 49 -10.98 0.02 -7.50
C SER A 49 -11.29 -0.70 -8.80
N PRO A 50 -12.52 -1.23 -8.95
CA PRO A 50 -12.90 -1.83 -10.20
C PRO A 50 -12.77 -0.84 -11.35
N GLY A 51 -12.24 -1.30 -12.47
CA GLY A 51 -12.01 -0.47 -13.65
C GLY A 51 -10.82 0.49 -13.56
N PHE A 52 -10.07 0.53 -12.45
CA PHE A 52 -8.78 1.23 -12.38
C PHE A 52 -7.83 0.69 -13.47
N PRO A 53 -7.07 1.54 -14.21
CA PRO A 53 -6.96 3.00 -14.09
C PRO A 53 -7.87 3.79 -15.06
N TYR A 54 -8.89 3.18 -15.66
CA TYR A 54 -9.62 3.77 -16.80
C TYR A 54 -11.05 4.21 -16.47
N ASN A 55 -11.77 3.50 -15.61
CA ASN A 55 -13.16 3.78 -15.28
C ASN A 55 -13.56 3.23 -13.91
N ALA A 56 -13.31 4.01 -12.85
CA ALA A 56 -13.65 3.64 -11.48
C ALA A 56 -15.06 4.06 -11.03
N SER A 57 -16.07 3.85 -11.87
CA SER A 57 -17.48 4.20 -11.58
C SER A 57 -18.20 3.24 -10.63
N THR A 58 -17.60 2.10 -10.29
CA THR A 58 -18.26 1.08 -9.45
C THR A 58 -17.88 1.28 -7.97
N PRO A 59 -18.87 1.45 -7.06
CA PRO A 59 -18.60 1.56 -5.62
C PRO A 59 -18.08 0.24 -5.06
N CYS A 60 -17.15 0.31 -4.12
CA CYS A 60 -16.59 -0.86 -3.42
C CYS A 60 -16.20 -0.56 -1.98
N GLU A 61 -16.23 -1.61 -1.15
CA GLU A 61 -15.74 -1.56 0.21
C GLU A 61 -14.61 -2.56 0.40
N TYR A 62 -13.51 -2.12 0.99
CA TYR A 62 -12.38 -2.96 1.37
C TYR A 62 -12.29 -3.02 2.89
N PHE A 63 -12.25 -4.23 3.42
CA PHE A 63 -12.14 -4.48 4.85
C PHE A 63 -10.75 -5.01 5.15
N PHE A 64 -9.96 -4.22 5.86
CA PHE A 64 -8.66 -4.63 6.37
C PHE A 64 -8.79 -5.05 7.82
N ASN A 65 -8.20 -6.19 8.16
CA ASN A 65 -8.20 -6.73 9.51
C ASN A 65 -6.81 -7.20 9.89
N VAL A 66 -6.43 -6.90 11.13
CA VAL A 66 -5.18 -7.38 11.75
C VAL A 66 -5.51 -8.10 13.06
N ALA A 67 -4.54 -8.86 13.58
CA ALA A 67 -4.72 -9.55 14.85
C ALA A 67 -5.02 -8.55 15.99
N ASP A 68 -5.72 -9.04 17.03
CA ASP A 68 -6.10 -8.22 18.18
C ASP A 68 -4.87 -7.59 18.85
N GLY A 69 -5.03 -6.35 19.34
CA GLY A 69 -3.95 -5.56 19.93
C GLY A 69 -3.04 -4.87 18.91
N LYS A 70 -3.27 -5.08 17.61
CA LYS A 70 -2.63 -4.33 16.53
C LYS A 70 -3.60 -3.34 15.89
N ARG A 71 -3.04 -2.37 15.16
CA ARG A 71 -3.79 -1.37 14.40
C ARG A 71 -3.49 -1.47 12.92
N VAL A 72 -4.49 -1.16 12.10
CA VAL A 72 -4.34 -1.20 10.65
C VAL A 72 -3.71 0.10 10.18
N GLU A 73 -2.68 -0.02 9.36
CA GLU A 73 -2.12 1.09 8.59
C GLU A 73 -2.35 0.85 7.09
N VAL A 74 -2.98 1.82 6.42
CA VAL A 74 -3.25 1.79 4.98
C VAL A 74 -2.57 2.98 4.32
N GLU A 75 -1.82 2.69 3.25
CA GLU A 75 -1.26 3.68 2.35
C GLU A 75 -2.14 3.83 1.11
N ILE A 76 -2.53 5.06 0.81
CA ILE A 76 -3.11 5.44 -0.47
C ILE A 76 -1.95 5.71 -1.41
N VAL A 77 -1.72 4.77 -2.32
CA VAL A 77 -0.68 4.88 -3.35
C VAL A 77 -1.10 5.96 -4.34
N VAL A 78 -2.32 5.83 -4.87
CA VAL A 78 -2.93 6.79 -5.78
C VAL A 78 -4.44 6.85 -5.54
N LEU A 79 -4.98 8.05 -5.51
CA LEU A 79 -6.39 8.35 -5.58
C LEU A 79 -6.58 9.45 -6.61
N GLU A 80 -7.44 9.21 -7.59
CA GLU A 80 -7.94 10.23 -8.50
C GLU A 80 -9.46 10.11 -8.54
N ALA A 81 -10.11 11.12 -7.98
CA ALA A 81 -11.54 11.21 -7.80
C ALA A 81 -12.04 12.57 -8.28
N ASN A 82 -13.27 12.64 -8.78
CA ASN A 82 -13.87 13.93 -9.13
C ASN A 82 -14.20 14.72 -7.85
N SER A 83 -13.60 15.91 -7.72
CA SER A 83 -13.71 16.77 -6.54
C SER A 83 -15.14 17.16 -6.15
N CYS A 84 -16.11 17.05 -7.06
CA CYS A 84 -17.50 17.42 -6.77
C CYS A 84 -18.27 16.37 -5.97
N CYS A 85 -17.94 15.10 -6.16
CA CYS A 85 -18.94 14.05 -6.00
C CYS A 85 -18.37 12.66 -5.66
N ASP A 86 -17.10 12.39 -5.99
CA ASP A 86 -16.47 11.10 -5.70
C ASP A 86 -15.69 11.18 -4.40
N PHE A 87 -15.88 10.20 -3.53
CA PHE A 87 -15.27 10.17 -2.20
C PHE A 87 -14.62 8.83 -1.88
N LEU A 88 -13.48 8.89 -1.20
CA LEU A 88 -12.86 7.75 -0.54
C LEU A 88 -12.94 7.98 0.97
N VAL A 89 -13.71 7.11 1.64
CA VAL A 89 -14.00 7.24 3.08
C VAL A 89 -13.29 6.13 3.84
N LEU A 90 -12.41 6.52 4.76
CA LEU A 90 -11.69 5.61 5.65
C LEU A 90 -12.38 5.63 7.02
N THR A 91 -12.78 4.46 7.52
CA THR A 91 -13.49 4.30 8.79
C THR A 91 -12.70 3.38 9.73
N ASP A 92 -12.52 3.78 10.99
CA ASP A 92 -11.96 2.96 12.08
C ASP A 92 -13.03 1.98 12.58
N GLY A 93 -12.96 0.72 12.16
CA GLY A 93 -13.93 -0.33 12.49
C GLY A 93 -14.63 -0.93 11.27
N PHE A 94 -15.58 -1.84 11.53
CA PHE A 94 -16.33 -2.56 10.50
C PHE A 94 -17.58 -1.81 10.01
N LEU A 95 -18.46 -1.39 10.94
CA LEU A 95 -19.70 -0.66 10.66
C LEU A 95 -19.89 0.46 11.68
N GLY A 96 -20.23 1.67 11.20
CA GLY A 96 -20.55 2.80 12.07
C GLY A 96 -19.38 3.36 12.90
N GLY A 97 -18.15 3.03 12.52
CA GLY A 97 -16.94 3.52 13.18
C GLY A 97 -16.64 5.00 12.95
N HIS A 98 -15.58 5.49 13.58
CA HIS A 98 -15.14 6.87 13.40
C HIS A 98 -14.51 7.07 12.02
N ILE A 99 -14.86 8.16 11.33
CA ILE A 99 -14.26 8.50 10.02
C ILE A 99 -12.85 9.03 10.28
N ILE A 100 -11.85 8.29 9.80
CA ILE A 100 -10.44 8.66 9.85
C ILE A 100 -10.16 9.75 8.82
N ALA A 101 -10.66 9.55 7.59
CA ALA A 101 -10.46 10.48 6.49
C ALA A 101 -11.62 10.40 5.48
N ASN A 102 -11.94 11.54 4.89
CA ASN A 102 -12.84 11.66 3.74
C ASN A 102 -12.08 12.41 2.64
N LEU A 103 -11.71 11.69 1.58
CA LEU A 103 -10.78 12.17 0.56
C LEU A 103 -11.47 12.29 -0.80
N THR A 104 -11.05 13.29 -1.56
CA THR A 104 -11.53 13.57 -2.92
C THR A 104 -10.41 14.25 -3.72
N GLY A 105 -10.58 14.42 -5.03
CA GLY A 105 -9.56 14.97 -5.91
C GLY A 105 -8.39 14.02 -6.14
N ALA A 106 -7.18 14.57 -6.25
CA ALA A 106 -5.95 13.80 -6.46
C ALA A 106 -5.11 13.72 -5.17
N VAL A 107 -4.88 12.50 -4.68
CA VAL A 107 -4.08 12.24 -3.48
C VAL A 107 -3.12 11.09 -3.76
N THR A 108 -1.85 11.22 -3.37
CA THR A 108 -0.83 10.19 -3.60
C THR A 108 0.10 10.06 -2.40
N ASN A 109 0.55 8.83 -2.12
CA ASN A 109 1.50 8.49 -1.05
C ASN A 109 1.13 9.03 0.34
N VAL A 110 -0.11 8.84 0.77
CA VAL A 110 -0.58 9.25 2.12
C VAL A 110 -0.97 8.03 2.93
N THR A 111 -0.51 7.97 4.18
CA THR A 111 -0.81 6.88 5.11
C THR A 111 -1.82 7.29 6.17
N TYR A 112 -2.69 6.34 6.53
CA TYR A 112 -3.70 6.50 7.58
C TYR A 112 -3.68 5.28 8.49
N ILE A 113 -3.87 5.51 9.79
CA ILE A 113 -3.78 4.49 10.84
C ILE A 113 -5.08 4.51 11.65
N THR A 114 -5.58 3.34 12.06
CA THR A 114 -6.71 3.25 12.98
C THR A 114 -6.35 3.77 14.38
N SER A 115 -7.32 4.35 15.09
CA SER A 115 -7.11 4.93 16.41
C SER A 115 -7.32 3.93 17.54
N SER A 116 -8.22 2.98 17.38
CA SER A 116 -8.60 2.08 18.47
C SER A 116 -8.85 0.64 18.04
N THR A 117 -9.33 0.41 16.82
CA THR A 117 -9.70 -0.94 16.39
C THR A 117 -8.61 -1.59 15.53
N ASN A 118 -8.68 -2.91 15.44
CA ASN A 118 -7.89 -3.75 14.54
C ASN A 118 -8.55 -3.93 13.16
N LEU A 119 -9.56 -3.12 12.85
CA LEU A 119 -10.35 -3.20 11.63
C LEU A 119 -10.41 -1.84 10.96
N MET A 120 -10.26 -1.80 9.65
CA MET A 120 -10.39 -0.58 8.87
C MET A 120 -11.24 -0.84 7.65
N ARG A 121 -12.30 -0.05 7.49
CA ARG A 121 -13.13 -0.07 6.29
C ARG A 121 -12.73 1.10 5.39
N VAL A 122 -12.37 0.78 4.16
CA VAL A 122 -12.08 1.75 3.10
C VAL A 122 -13.20 1.66 2.07
N SER A 123 -13.99 2.73 1.94
CA SER A 123 -15.18 2.76 1.09
C SER A 123 -14.93 3.72 -0.08
N TRP A 124 -14.91 3.17 -1.29
CA TRP A 124 -14.90 3.92 -2.54
C TRP A 124 -16.33 4.22 -2.97
N GLN A 125 -16.68 5.51 -3.01
CA GLN A 125 -18.02 6.01 -3.26
C GLN A 125 -18.02 6.97 -4.46
N PRO A 126 -17.95 6.44 -5.69
CA PRO A 126 -18.09 7.26 -6.89
C PRO A 126 -19.55 7.70 -7.07
N ASN A 127 -19.78 8.98 -7.34
CA ASN A 127 -21.09 9.54 -7.69
C ASN A 127 -20.93 10.38 -8.97
N GLY A 128 -20.85 9.68 -10.11
CA GLY A 128 -20.55 10.28 -11.41
C GLY A 128 -19.14 9.99 -11.94
N GLY A 129 -18.46 8.98 -11.38
CA GLY A 129 -17.08 8.54 -11.68
C GLY A 129 -16.82 8.03 -13.10
N VAL A 130 -17.14 8.82 -14.11
CA VAL A 130 -16.77 8.60 -15.51
C VAL A 130 -15.43 9.32 -15.75
N ASN A 131 -14.46 8.63 -16.34
CA ASN A 131 -13.11 9.14 -16.67
C ASN A 131 -12.22 9.48 -15.47
N VAL A 132 -12.42 8.83 -14.32
CA VAL A 132 -11.50 8.92 -13.17
C VAL A 132 -10.66 7.66 -13.04
N MET A 133 -9.39 7.82 -12.63
CA MET A 133 -8.48 6.69 -12.45
C MET A 133 -8.98 5.75 -11.35
N GLY A 134 -9.56 6.30 -10.27
CA GLY A 134 -10.02 5.57 -9.11
C GLY A 134 -9.01 5.54 -7.98
N VAL A 135 -9.01 4.45 -7.21
CA VAL A 135 -8.16 4.30 -6.03
C VAL A 135 -7.26 3.07 -6.12
N ALA A 136 -6.02 3.23 -5.66
CA ALA A 136 -5.07 2.17 -5.37
C ALA A 136 -4.56 2.34 -3.93
N VAL A 137 -4.81 1.33 -3.10
CA VAL A 137 -4.39 1.27 -1.69
C VAL A 137 -3.54 0.04 -1.42
N LYS A 138 -2.71 0.08 -0.38
CA LYS A 138 -2.05 -1.11 0.17
C LYS A 138 -2.03 -1.03 1.69
N SER A 139 -2.16 -2.17 2.35
CA SER A 139 -1.95 -2.27 3.80
C SER A 139 -0.47 -2.38 4.09
N LEU A 140 0.07 -1.54 4.97
CA LEU A 140 1.49 -1.56 5.30
C LEU A 140 1.78 -2.57 6.41
N LEU A 141 1.23 -2.41 7.61
CA LEU A 141 1.47 -3.34 8.72
C LEU A 141 0.36 -3.27 9.77
N GLY A 142 0.12 -4.38 10.47
CA GLY A 142 -0.55 -4.39 11.76
C GLY A 142 0.41 -3.97 12.88
N PHE A 143 0.57 -2.66 13.15
CA PHE A 143 1.46 -2.22 14.24
C PHE A 143 0.90 -2.61 15.61
N SER A 144 1.65 -3.43 16.34
CA SER A 144 1.45 -3.60 17.79
C SER A 144 2.03 -2.36 18.46
N TYR A 145 1.22 -1.63 19.22
CA TYR A 145 1.74 -0.56 20.09
C TYR A 145 2.44 -1.18 21.30
N TRP A 146 3.62 -1.77 21.08
CA TRP A 146 4.74 -1.48 21.95
C TRP A 146 5.47 -0.32 21.29
N LYS A 147 4.80 0.84 21.27
CA LYS A 147 5.51 2.11 21.13
C LYS A 147 6.60 2.04 22.19
N PHE A 148 7.85 2.09 21.76
CA PHE A 148 9.00 2.40 22.60
C PHE A 148 8.71 3.71 23.35
N PHE A 149 7.93 3.65 24.42
CA PHE A 149 8.17 4.47 25.59
C PHE A 149 9.45 3.87 26.16
N ILE A 150 10.59 4.39 25.73
CA ILE A 150 11.73 4.42 26.63
C ILE A 150 11.34 5.52 27.61
N PRO A 151 10.85 5.20 28.83
CA PRO A 151 10.77 6.24 29.85
C PRO A 151 12.19 6.78 30.03
N PHE A 152 12.34 8.11 29.96
CA PHE A 152 13.62 8.81 30.09
C PHE A 152 14.33 8.55 31.43
N SER A 153 13.69 7.80 32.34
CA SER A 153 14.23 7.36 33.63
C SER A 153 15.13 6.13 33.59
N ASP A 154 15.19 5.35 32.50
CA ASP A 154 16.03 4.13 32.42
C ASP A 154 17.37 4.32 31.68
N MET A 155 17.88 5.54 31.62
CA MET A 155 19.22 5.84 31.08
C MET A 155 20.37 5.51 32.07
N PHE A 156 20.09 4.85 33.20
CA PHE A 156 21.13 4.47 34.17
C PHE A 156 21.42 2.98 34.28
N HIS A 157 20.62 2.08 33.68
CA HIS A 157 20.85 0.64 33.82
C HIS A 157 21.64 -0.01 32.66
N LEU A 158 21.84 0.69 31.53
CA LEU A 158 22.55 0.18 30.36
C LEU A 158 24.09 0.14 30.50
N ARG A 159 24.66 0.70 31.56
CA ARG A 159 26.11 0.59 31.81
C ARG A 159 26.54 -0.78 32.38
N TYR A 160 25.62 -1.54 32.99
CA TYR A 160 25.97 -2.80 33.66
C TYR A 160 25.95 -4.04 32.76
N ILE A 161 25.18 -4.04 31.69
CA ILE A 161 25.03 -5.23 30.82
C ILE A 161 26.20 -5.35 29.82
N TYR A 162 26.72 -4.22 29.31
CA TYR A 162 27.89 -4.23 28.41
C TYR A 162 29.17 -4.72 29.09
N ALA A 163 29.32 -4.53 30.40
CA ALA A 163 30.49 -4.97 31.15
C ALA A 163 30.57 -6.51 31.28
N TYR A 164 29.42 -7.18 31.40
CA TYR A 164 29.38 -8.65 31.54
C TYR A 164 29.70 -9.38 30.22
N TYR A 165 29.31 -8.81 29.07
CA TYR A 165 29.57 -9.45 27.77
C TYR A 165 31.05 -9.37 27.35
N ILE A 166 31.76 -8.31 27.74
CA ILE A 166 33.20 -8.16 27.44
C ILE A 166 34.06 -9.08 28.32
N LEU A 167 33.65 -9.35 29.57
CA LEU A 167 34.36 -10.29 30.46
C LEU A 167 34.22 -11.75 30.03
N TYR A 168 33.07 -12.14 29.46
CA TYR A 168 32.84 -13.53 29.03
C TYR A 168 33.63 -13.93 27.77
N MET A 169 33.92 -12.97 26.88
CA MET A 169 34.69 -13.22 25.65
C MET A 169 36.21 -13.36 25.87
N LYS A 170 36.73 -12.92 27.04
CA LYS A 170 38.17 -13.03 27.34
C LYS A 170 38.57 -14.42 27.87
N HIS A 171 37.61 -15.29 28.19
CA HIS A 171 37.86 -16.61 28.77
C HIS A 171 37.75 -17.79 27.76
N ILE A 172 37.43 -17.52 26.49
CA ILE A 172 37.24 -18.51 25.42
C ILE A 172 38.35 -18.43 24.34
N ARG A 173 39.50 -17.82 24.67
CA ARG A 173 40.75 -18.01 23.89
C ARG A 173 41.86 -18.45 24.83
N LYS A 174 41.89 -19.74 25.12
CA LYS A 174 43.13 -20.49 25.36
C LYS A 174 43.45 -21.24 24.09
#